data_AF-A0A959DAP8-F1
#
_entry.id   AF-A0A959DAP8-F1
#
_cell.length_a   1.000
_cell.length_b   1.000
_cell.length_c   1.000
_cell.angle_alpha   90.00
_cell.angle_beta   90.00
_cell.angle_gamma   90.00
#
_symmetry.space_group_name_H-M   'P 1'
#
loop_
_entity.id
_entity.type
_entity.pdbx_description
1 polymer ?
#
loop_
_entity_poly.entity_id
_entity_poly.type
_entity_poly.pdbx_seq_one_letter_code
_entity_poly.pdbx_strand_id
1 'polypeptide(L)'
;RRLMEANKILQGMAYTGKGQEGPLGEEILKLIGQVHDEMNDDFNTPKALAVLFDLVTKINSLKDGHLSIDEIPEATFQQLKQTFHDFIYDIFGLKDELEAGSEGNGLAEGLMQLIIDIRQQARANKDWATSDKIRDALKELEIVLKDGKEGTSWVKG
;
A
#
# COMPACT_ATOMS: atom_id res chain seq x y z
N ARG A 1 1.49 7.02 3.90
CA ARG A 1 1.98 6.67 2.54
C ARG A 1 3.27 5.85 2.55
N ARG A 2 4.40 6.33 3.10
CA ARG A 2 5.69 5.58 3.08
C ARG A 2 5.64 4.19 3.74
N LEU A 3 4.99 4.07 4.91
CA LEU A 3 4.81 2.77 5.60
C LEU A 3 4.01 1.76 4.75
N MET A 4 2.88 2.21 4.17
CA MET A 4 2.07 1.40 3.25
C MET A 4 2.87 0.93 2.03
N GLU A 5 3.66 1.82 1.43
CA GLU A 5 4.50 1.49 0.27
C GLU A 5 5.56 0.45 0.62
N ALA A 6 6.26 0.63 1.74
CA ALA A 6 7.22 -0.34 2.24
C ALA A 6 6.59 -1.70 2.52
N ASN A 7 5.38 -1.72 3.09
CA ASN A 7 4.63 -2.96 3.28
C ASN A 7 4.28 -3.64 1.96
N LYS A 8 3.75 -2.90 0.97
CA LYS A 8 3.47 -3.48 -0.37
C LYS A 8 4.71 -4.09 -1.00
N ILE A 9 5.84 -3.38 -0.94
CA ILE A 9 7.14 -3.88 -1.42
C ILE A 9 7.48 -5.17 -0.67
N LEU A 10 7.47 -5.14 0.66
CA LEU A 10 7.81 -6.28 1.51
C LEU A 10 6.90 -7.50 1.32
N GLN A 11 5.59 -7.29 1.20
CA GLN A 11 4.65 -8.38 0.94
C GLN A 11 4.85 -9.00 -0.45
N GLY A 12 5.21 -8.19 -1.45
CA GLY A 12 5.53 -8.64 -2.81
C GLY A 12 6.91 -9.29 -2.97
N MET A 13 7.81 -9.14 -2.00
CA MET A 13 9.13 -9.78 -2.03
C MET A 13 9.03 -11.29 -1.74
N ALA A 14 9.66 -12.09 -2.60
CA ALA A 14 9.92 -13.50 -2.35
C ALA A 14 11.25 -13.67 -1.60
N TYR A 15 11.29 -14.63 -0.68
CA TYR A 15 12.54 -14.97 -0.01
C TYR A 15 13.43 -15.79 -0.96
N THR A 16 14.59 -15.24 -1.32
CA THR A 16 15.58 -15.89 -2.21
C THR A 16 16.93 -16.09 -1.54
N GLY A 17 17.02 -15.87 -0.22
CA GLY A 17 18.24 -16.01 0.55
C GLY A 17 18.57 -17.47 0.87
N LYS A 18 19.81 -17.73 1.28
CA LYS A 18 20.28 -19.05 1.71
C LYS A 18 19.97 -19.39 3.18
N GLY A 19 19.27 -18.52 3.91
CA GLY A 19 18.94 -18.75 5.32
C GLY A 19 20.12 -18.63 6.28
N GLN A 20 21.15 -17.86 5.93
CA GLN A 20 22.31 -17.72 6.80
C GLN A 20 22.03 -16.72 7.92
N GLU A 21 22.45 -17.07 9.13
CA GLU A 21 22.54 -16.10 10.21
C GLU A 21 23.55 -15.02 9.83
N GLY A 22 23.14 -13.77 10.00
CA GLY A 22 23.94 -12.61 9.62
C GLY A 22 23.57 -11.38 10.44
N PRO A 23 24.46 -10.38 10.47
CA PRO A 23 24.28 -9.18 11.29
C PRO A 23 23.01 -8.40 10.93
N LEU A 24 22.60 -8.44 9.66
CA LEU A 24 21.37 -7.80 9.21
C LEU A 24 20.12 -8.50 9.76
N GLY A 25 20.10 -9.84 9.77
CA GLY A 25 19.01 -10.60 10.37
C GLY A 25 18.86 -10.32 11.87
N GLU A 26 19.96 -10.25 12.61
CA GLU A 26 19.95 -9.87 14.04
C GLU A 26 19.45 -8.44 14.25
N GLU A 27 19.90 -7.49 13.43
CA GLU A 27 19.45 -6.10 13.50
C GLU A 27 17.94 -5.98 13.25
N ILE A 28 17.43 -6.65 12.23
CA ILE A 28 15.98 -6.66 11.92
C ILE A 28 15.19 -7.26 13.08
N LEU A 29 15.65 -8.39 13.62
CA LEU A 29 14.97 -9.05 14.74
C LEU A 29 14.93 -8.15 15.99
N LYS A 30 16.03 -7.44 16.25
CA LYS A 30 16.09 -6.45 17.33
C LYS A 30 15.11 -5.31 17.12
N LEU A 31 15.06 -4.74 15.91
CA LEU A 31 14.12 -3.67 15.57
C LEU A 31 12.67 -4.15 15.73
N ILE A 32 12.34 -5.37 15.28
CA ILE A 32 11.02 -5.97 15.50
C ILE A 32 10.67 -6.03 16.99
N GLY A 33 11.60 -6.49 17.84
CA GLY A 33 11.41 -6.48 19.29
C GLY A 33 11.14 -5.07 19.83
N GLN A 34 11.94 -4.09 19.40
CA GLN A 34 11.79 -2.70 19.82
C GLN A 34 10.43 -2.11 19.42
N VAL A 35 9.90 -2.36 18.21
CA VAL A 35 8.57 -1.85 17.84
C VAL A 35 7.50 -2.38 18.82
N HIS A 36 7.56 -3.67 19.17
CA HIS A 36 6.62 -4.27 20.12
C HIS A 36 6.81 -3.71 21.53
N ASP A 37 8.06 -3.53 21.99
CA ASP A 37 8.36 -2.96 23.30
C ASP A 37 7.80 -1.53 23.42
N GLU A 38 7.95 -0.69 22.40
CA GLU A 38 7.39 0.67 22.40
C GLU A 38 5.85 0.67 22.42
N MET A 39 5.19 -0.30 21.81
CA MET A 39 3.73 -0.43 21.92
C MET A 39 3.25 -1.00 23.25
N ASN A 40 4.04 -1.88 23.86
CA ASN A 40 3.76 -2.43 25.18
C ASN A 40 4.03 -1.43 26.30
N ASP A 41 4.90 -0.44 26.07
CA ASP A 41 5.15 0.70 26.96
C ASP A 41 4.14 1.83 26.68
N ASP A 42 3.00 1.79 27.37
CA ASP A 42 1.95 2.83 27.32
C ASP A 42 1.51 3.24 25.91
N PHE A 43 1.46 2.28 24.97
CA PHE A 43 1.10 2.50 23.57
C PHE A 43 1.86 3.67 22.93
N ASN A 44 3.19 3.69 23.07
CA ASN A 44 4.06 4.76 22.58
C ASN A 44 4.19 4.78 21.05
N THR A 45 3.10 5.17 20.38
CA THR A 45 3.01 5.21 18.92
C THR A 45 4.07 6.09 18.25
N PRO A 46 4.49 7.26 18.79
CA PRO A 46 5.55 8.05 18.15
C PRO A 46 6.88 7.29 18.05
N LYS A 47 7.27 6.57 19.10
CA LYS A 47 8.52 5.79 19.09
C LYS A 47 8.38 4.51 18.26
N ALA A 48 7.25 3.80 18.38
CA ALA A 48 6.98 2.64 17.53
C ALA A 48 7.04 3.01 16.03
N LEU A 49 6.48 4.16 15.65
CA LEU A 49 6.58 4.69 14.29
C LEU A 49 8.02 5.00 13.87
N ALA A 50 8.84 5.56 14.76
CA ALA A 50 10.25 5.82 14.47
C ALA A 50 11.00 4.52 14.15
N VAL A 51 10.82 3.48 14.96
CA VAL A 51 11.45 2.16 14.73
C VAL A 51 10.92 1.50 13.46
N LEU A 52 9.62 1.64 13.15
CA LEU A 52 9.07 1.19 11.87
C LEU A 52 9.71 1.90 10.67
N PHE A 53 10.03 3.20 10.77
CA PHE A 53 10.75 3.92 9.72
C PHE A 53 12.20 3.46 9.55
N ASP A 54 12.85 3.00 10.62
CA ASP A 54 14.17 2.37 10.52
C ASP A 54 14.07 1.05 9.72
N LEU A 55 13.04 0.25 9.99
CA LEU A 55 12.75 -0.96 9.19
C LEU A 55 12.40 -0.64 7.74
N VAL A 56 11.64 0.43 7.47
CA VAL A 56 11.37 0.91 6.09
C VAL A 56 12.67 1.15 5.32
N THR A 57 13.68 1.71 5.99
CA THR A 57 14.99 1.95 5.38
C THR A 57 15.65 0.63 4.97
N LYS A 58 15.61 -0.39 5.84
CA LYS A 58 16.14 -1.73 5.51
C LYS A 58 15.38 -2.39 4.36
N ILE A 59 14.05 -2.32 4.36
CA ILE A 59 13.19 -2.86 3.30
C ILE A 59 13.54 -2.25 1.95
N ASN A 60 13.69 -0.93 1.87
CA ASN A 60 14.07 -0.24 0.64
C ASN A 60 15.49 -0.62 0.20
N SER A 61 16.45 -0.71 1.13
CA SER A 61 17.80 -1.15 0.81
C SER A 61 17.87 -2.59 0.31
N LEU A 62 17.01 -3.49 0.81
CA LEU A 62 16.87 -4.86 0.28
C LEU A 62 16.29 -4.85 -1.14
N LYS A 63 15.21 -4.09 -1.36
CA LYS A 63 14.59 -3.93 -2.69
C LYS A 63 15.58 -3.39 -3.73
N ASP A 64 16.38 -2.41 -3.34
CA ASP A 64 17.37 -1.76 -4.22
C ASP A 64 18.67 -2.58 -4.36
N GLY A 65 18.80 -3.71 -3.66
CA GLY A 65 19.97 -4.59 -3.72
C GLY A 65 21.21 -4.06 -2.98
N HIS A 66 21.06 -3.03 -2.15
CA HIS A 66 22.14 -2.49 -1.31
C HIS A 66 22.41 -3.36 -0.08
N LEU A 67 21.41 -4.11 0.39
CA LEU A 67 21.53 -5.12 1.43
C LEU A 67 21.24 -6.50 0.85
N SER A 68 21.91 -7.51 1.39
CA SER A 68 21.74 -8.89 0.92
C SER A 68 20.69 -9.64 1.74
N ILE A 69 19.73 -10.25 1.05
CA ILE A 69 18.74 -11.14 1.67
C ILE A 69 19.38 -12.45 2.19
N ASP A 70 20.60 -12.78 1.74
CA ASP A 70 21.33 -13.96 2.24
C ASP A 70 21.71 -13.84 3.72
N GLU A 71 21.88 -12.63 4.24
CA GLU A 71 22.24 -12.34 5.63
C GLU A 71 21.02 -12.30 6.58
N ILE A 72 19.84 -12.67 6.07
CA ILE A 72 18.58 -12.68 6.80
C ILE A 72 18.07 -14.12 6.83
N PRO A 73 17.96 -14.75 8.01
CA PRO A 73 17.28 -16.03 8.14
C PRO A 73 15.84 -15.95 7.62
N GLU A 74 15.35 -17.01 6.97
CA GLU A 74 13.98 -17.03 6.43
C GLU A 74 12.93 -16.73 7.50
N ALA A 75 13.10 -17.28 8.71
CA ALA A 75 12.22 -17.01 9.84
C ALA A 75 12.14 -15.51 10.19
N THR A 76 13.28 -14.82 10.24
CA THR A 76 13.34 -13.37 10.49
C THR A 76 12.66 -12.58 9.36
N PHE A 77 12.86 -12.99 8.11
CA PHE A 77 12.19 -12.37 6.97
C PHE A 77 10.66 -12.50 7.06
N GLN A 78 10.16 -13.70 7.39
CA GLN A 78 8.72 -13.90 7.59
C GLN A 78 8.19 -13.09 8.78
N GLN A 79 8.96 -13.01 9.88
CA GLN A 79 8.59 -12.20 11.03
C GLN A 79 8.54 -10.70 10.69
N LEU A 80 9.45 -10.22 9.84
CA LEU A 80 9.42 -8.85 9.32
C LEU A 80 8.15 -8.60 8.50
N LYS A 81 7.77 -9.53 7.60
CA LYS A 81 6.53 -9.45 6.81
C LYS A 81 5.31 -9.38 7.73
N GLN A 82 5.25 -10.26 8.73
CA GLN A 82 4.13 -10.31 9.67
C GLN A 82 4.04 -9.03 10.50
N THR A 83 5.17 -8.59 11.07
CA THR A 83 5.22 -7.38 11.90
C THR A 83 4.73 -6.15 11.11
N PHE A 84 5.15 -5.99 9.86
CA PHE A 84 4.66 -4.88 9.03
C PHE A 84 3.16 -4.97 8.73
N HIS A 85 2.65 -6.18 8.47
CA HIS A 85 1.23 -6.39 8.24
C HIS A 85 0.41 -6.01 9.49
N ASP A 86 0.76 -6.59 10.64
CA ASP A 86 0.05 -6.39 11.91
C ASP A 86 0.04 -4.92 12.30
N PHE A 87 1.19 -4.24 12.23
CA PHE A 87 1.27 -2.84 12.62
C PHE A 87 0.47 -1.92 11.72
N ILE A 88 0.50 -2.18 10.42
CA ILE A 88 -0.16 -1.31 9.45
C ILE A 88 -1.66 -1.54 9.44
N TYR A 89 -2.11 -2.78 9.38
CA TYR A 89 -3.52 -3.10 9.18
C TYR A 89 -4.26 -3.37 10.49
N ASP A 90 -3.69 -4.17 11.41
CA ASP A 90 -4.41 -4.62 12.59
C ASP A 90 -4.30 -3.64 13.76
N ILE A 91 -3.13 -3.03 13.95
CA ILE A 91 -2.86 -2.13 15.08
C ILE A 91 -3.21 -0.68 14.72
N PHE A 92 -2.63 -0.13 13.65
CA PHE A 92 -2.88 1.26 13.26
C PHE A 92 -4.11 1.43 12.37
N GLY A 93 -4.69 0.34 11.83
CA GLY A 93 -5.89 0.42 11.00
C GLY A 93 -5.69 1.25 9.73
N LEU A 94 -4.46 1.32 9.21
CA LEU A 94 -4.15 2.09 8.03
C LEU A 94 -4.75 1.39 6.82
N LYS A 95 -5.82 1.98 6.29
CA LYS A 95 -6.40 1.57 5.02
C LYS A 95 -5.64 2.25 3.89
N ASP A 96 -5.37 1.51 2.82
CA ASP A 96 -4.88 2.10 1.59
C ASP A 96 -5.87 3.18 1.15
N GLU A 97 -5.45 4.37 0.72
CA GLU A 97 -6.42 5.38 0.26
C GLU A 97 -7.26 4.87 -0.92
N LEU A 98 -6.77 3.85 -1.63
CA LEU A 98 -7.49 3.09 -2.66
C LEU A 98 -8.48 2.05 -2.10
N GLU A 99 -8.23 1.50 -0.90
CA GLU A 99 -9.09 0.50 -0.23
C GLU A 99 -9.96 1.11 0.88
N ALA A 100 -9.68 2.33 1.35
CA ALA A 100 -10.47 3.04 2.35
C ALA A 100 -11.88 3.40 1.85
N GLY A 101 -12.15 3.22 0.55
CA GLY A 101 -13.51 3.22 -0.01
C GLY A 101 -14.25 1.88 0.08
N SER A 102 -13.58 0.76 0.38
CA SER A 102 -14.09 -0.58 0.01
C SER A 102 -15.14 -1.19 0.95
N GLU A 103 -15.26 -0.78 2.22
CA GLU A 103 -16.27 -1.37 3.13
C GLU A 103 -17.70 -0.80 2.96
N GLY A 104 -17.87 0.21 2.11
CA GLY A 104 -19.18 0.75 1.71
C GLY A 104 -19.32 1.09 0.23
N ASN A 105 -18.22 1.21 -0.52
CA ASN A 105 -18.22 1.60 -1.94
C ASN A 105 -17.76 0.51 -2.90
N GLY A 106 -17.52 -0.76 -2.53
CA GLY A 106 -17.04 -1.77 -3.50
C GLY A 106 -17.93 -1.92 -4.76
N LEU A 107 -19.26 -1.91 -4.58
CA LEU A 107 -20.21 -1.88 -5.69
C LEU A 107 -20.19 -0.54 -6.44
N ALA A 108 -20.12 0.59 -5.71
CA ALA A 108 -20.10 1.91 -6.30
C ALA A 108 -18.83 2.19 -7.11
N GLU A 109 -17.68 1.72 -6.64
CA GLU A 109 -16.37 1.79 -7.29
C GLU A 109 -16.36 0.89 -8.53
N GLY A 110 -16.83 -0.35 -8.43
CA GLY A 110 -16.95 -1.24 -9.58
C GLY A 110 -17.89 -0.69 -10.66
N LEU A 111 -19.02 -0.11 -10.25
CA LEU A 111 -19.93 0.59 -11.17
C LEU A 111 -19.27 1.84 -11.76
N MET A 112 -18.53 2.61 -10.98
CA MET A 112 -17.83 3.80 -11.47
C MET A 112 -16.75 3.44 -12.48
N GLN A 113 -15.96 2.40 -12.21
CA GLN A 113 -14.94 1.91 -13.12
C GLN A 113 -15.58 1.44 -14.44
N LEU A 114 -16.70 0.70 -14.37
CA LEU A 114 -17.44 0.30 -15.57
C LEU A 114 -17.92 1.51 -16.38
N ILE A 115 -18.45 2.55 -15.73
CA ILE A 115 -18.90 3.79 -16.38
C ILE A 115 -17.72 4.53 -17.04
N ILE A 116 -16.57 4.60 -16.36
CA ILE A 116 -15.34 5.21 -16.89
C ILE A 116 -14.87 4.43 -18.14
N ASP A 117 -14.86 3.10 -18.09
CA ASP A 117 -14.45 2.25 -19.20
C ASP A 117 -15.36 2.44 -20.42
N ILE A 118 -16.68 2.48 -20.23
CA ILE A 118 -17.65 2.75 -21.30
C ILE A 118 -17.40 4.13 -21.92
N ARG A 119 -17.12 5.16 -21.12
CA ARG A 119 -16.78 6.51 -21.62
C ARG A 119 -15.48 6.48 -22.43
N GLN A 120 -14.46 5.76 -21.98
CA GLN A 120 -13.20 5.62 -22.71
C GLN A 120 -13.40 4.89 -24.05
N GLN A 121 -14.18 3.81 -24.06
CA GLN A 121 -14.54 3.10 -25.29
C GLN A 121 -15.33 3.99 -26.26
N ALA A 122 -16.30 4.77 -25.76
CA ALA A 122 -17.04 5.73 -26.58
C ALA A 122 -16.09 6.75 -27.24
N ARG A 123 -15.13 7.30 -26.48
CA ARG A 123 -14.08 8.19 -27.03
C ARG A 123 -13.20 7.51 -28.07
N ALA A 124 -12.74 6.29 -27.81
CA ALA A 124 -11.92 5.53 -28.75
C ALA A 124 -12.67 5.26 -30.07
N ASN A 125 -13.98 5.01 -29.97
CA ASN A 125 -14.87 4.81 -31.10
C ASN A 125 -15.36 6.13 -31.75
N LYS A 126 -14.88 7.29 -31.28
CA LYS A 126 -15.32 8.63 -31.71
C LYS A 126 -16.83 8.89 -31.51
N ASP A 127 -17.46 8.17 -30.59
CA ASP A 127 -18.81 8.43 -30.11
C ASP A 127 -18.78 9.52 -29.02
N TRP A 128 -18.68 10.77 -29.48
CA TRP A 128 -18.63 11.94 -28.62
C TRP A 128 -19.92 12.16 -27.85
N ALA A 129 -21.07 11.81 -28.46
CA ALA A 129 -22.39 11.99 -27.85
C ALA A 129 -22.55 11.13 -26.58
N THR A 130 -22.18 9.85 -26.66
CA THR A 130 -22.23 8.95 -25.49
C THR A 130 -21.20 9.37 -24.43
N SER A 131 -20.00 9.76 -24.84
CA SER A 131 -18.96 10.25 -23.92
C SER A 131 -19.41 11.50 -23.14
N ASP A 132 -20.01 12.48 -23.82
CA ASP A 132 -20.50 13.70 -23.20
C ASP A 132 -21.69 13.43 -22.29
N LYS A 133 -22.63 12.57 -22.71
CA LYS A 133 -23.75 12.15 -21.87
C LYS A 133 -23.30 11.54 -20.55
N ILE A 134 -22.28 10.67 -20.57
CA ILE A 134 -21.73 10.07 -19.35
C ILE A 134 -21.07 11.14 -18.46
N ARG A 135 -20.28 12.04 -19.06
CA ARG A 135 -19.64 13.14 -18.31
C ARG A 135 -20.68 14.01 -17.61
N ASP A 136 -21.72 14.40 -18.33
CA ASP A 136 -22.71 15.37 -17.83
C ASP A 136 -23.60 14.71 -16.76
N ALA A 137 -23.98 13.45 -16.94
CA ALA A 137 -24.71 12.68 -15.91
C ALA A 137 -23.89 12.49 -14.62
N LEU A 138 -22.57 12.24 -14.71
CA LEU A 138 -21.72 12.17 -13.52
C LEU A 138 -21.60 13.53 -12.83
N LYS A 139 -21.53 14.62 -13.61
CA LYS A 139 -21.47 15.97 -13.06
C LYS A 139 -22.75 16.36 -12.32
N GLU A 140 -23.92 15.94 -12.80
CA GLU A 140 -25.20 16.10 -12.09
C GLU A 140 -25.24 15.37 -10.75
N LEU A 141 -24.49 14.28 -10.61
CA LEU A 141 -24.32 13.53 -9.36
C LEU A 141 -23.20 14.07 -8.46
N GLU A 142 -22.68 15.28 -8.74
CA GLU A 142 -21.54 15.87 -8.04
C GLU A 142 -20.24 15.04 -8.16
N ILE A 143 -20.11 14.25 -9.23
CA ILE A 143 -18.92 13.43 -9.48
C ILE A 143 -18.09 14.07 -10.60
N VAL A 144 -16.84 14.43 -10.27
CA VAL A 144 -15.92 15.06 -11.21
C VAL A 144 -14.85 14.06 -11.62
N LEU A 145 -14.83 13.74 -12.91
CA LEU A 145 -13.76 12.94 -13.52
C LEU A 145 -12.50 13.78 -13.75
N LYS A 146 -11.35 13.25 -13.36
CA LYS A 146 -10.01 13.79 -13.58
C LYS A 146 -9.26 12.84 -14.50
N ASP A 147 -9.13 13.24 -15.76
CA ASP A 147 -8.32 12.50 -16.73
C ASP A 147 -6.83 12.83 -16.49
N GLY A 148 -6.01 11.80 -16.22
CA GLY A 148 -4.56 11.91 -15.96
C GLY A 148 -3.73 11.01 -16.88
N LYS A 149 -2.40 11.14 -16.82
CA LYS A 149 -1.47 10.32 -17.64
C LYS A 149 -1.51 8.83 -17.30
N GLU A 150 -1.90 8.47 -16.08
CA GLU A 150 -1.98 7.09 -15.60
C GLU A 150 -3.41 6.50 -15.62
N GLY A 151 -4.39 7.27 -16.11
CA GLY A 151 -5.81 6.86 -16.15
C GLY A 151 -6.77 7.98 -15.75
N THR A 152 -8.07 7.66 -15.74
CA THR A 152 -9.13 8.56 -15.26
C THR A 152 -9.41 8.25 -13.80
N SER A 153 -9.19 9.22 -12.91
CA SER A 153 -9.65 9.15 -11.52
C SER A 153 -10.91 10.00 -11.32
N TRP A 154 -11.59 9.87 -10.18
CA TRP A 154 -12.80 10.62 -9.89
C TRP A 154 -12.79 11.16 -8.45
N VAL A 155 -13.48 12.28 -8.23
CA VAL A 155 -13.70 12.84 -6.89
C VAL A 155 -15.17 13.19 -6.73
N LYS A 156 -15.71 13.00 -5.52
CA LYS A 156 -16.99 13.60 -5.13
C LYS A 156 -16.75 15.08 -4.81
N GLY A 157 -17.54 15.95 -5.43
CA GLY A 157 -17.55 17.40 -5.21
C GLY A 157 -18.10 17.79 -3.85
#